data_AF-A0AAX3X7W4-F1
#
_entry.id   AF-A0AAX3X7W4-F1
#
_cell.length_a   1.000
_cell.length_b   1.000
_cell.length_c   1.000
_cell.angle_alpha   90.00
_cell.angle_beta   90.00
_cell.angle_gamma   90.00
#
_symmetry.space_group_name_H-M   'P 1'
#
loop_
_entity.id
_entity.type
_entity.pdbx_description
1 polymer ?
#
loop_
_entity_poly.entity_id
_entity_poly.type
_entity_poly.pdbx_seq_one_letter_code
_entity_poly.pdbx_strand_id
1 'polypeptide(L)' 'MPRLDKYSKQRIERLKELCVKHPDYLMQDLAEKMGIDVSDVYIIIKSYNLPYHWKIARHRC' A
#
# COMPACT_ATOMS: atom_id res chain seq x y z
N MET A 1 17.12 10.46 10.52
CA MET A 1 17.32 9.64 9.30
C MET A 1 16.23 9.99 8.29
N PRO A 2 16.46 10.90 7.33
CA PRO A 2 15.47 11.15 6.29
C PRO A 2 15.53 9.99 5.29
N ARG A 3 14.68 8.97 5.48
CA ARG A 3 14.47 7.89 4.50
C ARG A 3 13.58 8.43 3.38
N LEU A 4 14.11 9.29 2.53
CA LEU A 4 13.47 9.75 1.31
C LEU A 4 14.18 9.07 0.13
N ASP A 5 13.42 8.59 -0.85
CA ASP A 5 13.88 7.98 -2.12
C ASP A 5 14.31 6.50 -2.13
N LYS A 6 13.70 5.62 -1.34
CA LYS A 6 13.83 4.15 -1.62
C LYS A 6 12.85 3.65 -2.69
N TYR A 7 11.76 4.38 -2.97
CA TYR A 7 10.73 3.95 -3.92
C TYR A 7 10.63 4.89 -5.10
N SER A 8 10.86 4.37 -6.30
CA SER A 8 10.63 5.10 -7.54
C SER A 8 9.16 5.52 -7.65
N LYS A 9 8.88 6.74 -8.15
CA LYS A 9 7.52 7.25 -8.40
C LYS A 9 6.62 6.23 -9.10
N GLN A 10 7.18 5.48 -10.06
CA GLN A 10 6.47 4.41 -10.77
C GLN A 10 5.87 3.33 -9.85
N ARG A 11 6.54 2.96 -8.74
CA ARG A 11 6.01 1.98 -7.77
C ARG A 11 4.81 2.54 -7.03
N ILE A 12 4.88 3.82 -6.65
CA ILE A 12 3.81 4.52 -5.93
C ILE A 12 2.58 4.65 -6.83
N GLU A 13 2.76 5.04 -8.09
CA GLU A 13 1.67 5.16 -9.05
C GLU A 13 1.02 3.81 -9.34
N ARG A 14 1.83 2.76 -9.53
CA ARG A 14 1.31 1.40 -9.74
C ARG A 14 0.56 0.88 -8.51
N LEU A 15 1.01 1.21 -7.29
CA LEU A 15 0.33 0.81 -6.05
C LEU A 15 -0.99 1.56 -5.90
N LYS A 16 -0.99 2.86 -6.23
CA LYS A 16 -2.20 3.68 -6.29
C LYS A 16 -3.22 3.11 -7.28
N GLU A 17 -2.79 2.75 -8.49
CA GLU A 17 -3.67 2.14 -9.49
C GLU A 17 -4.26 0.81 -9.00
N LEU A 18 -3.45 -0.03 -8.34
CA LEU A 18 -3.96 -1.29 -7.78
C LEU A 18 -4.99 -1.05 -6.68
N CYS A 19 -4.76 -0.09 -5.78
CA CYS A 19 -5.75 0.30 -4.76
C CYS A 19 -7.08 0.77 -5.37
N VAL A 20 -7.03 1.50 -6.50
CA VAL A 20 -8.23 2.02 -7.19
C VAL A 20 -8.94 0.93 -7.99
N LYS A 21 -8.20 0.12 -8.75
CA LYS A 21 -8.76 -0.96 -9.59
C LYS A 21 -9.30 -2.12 -8.76
N HIS A 22 -8.65 -2.41 -7.64
CA HIS A 22 -8.99 -3.51 -6.76
C HIS A 22 -9.10 -3.01 -5.32
N PRO A 23 -10.20 -2.31 -4.97
CA PRO A 23 -10.45 -1.89 -3.59
C PRO A 23 -10.64 -3.09 -2.64
N ASP A 24 -10.78 -4.30 -3.20
CA ASP A 24 -10.93 -5.52 -2.44
C ASP A 24 -9.60 -6.14 -1.98
N TYR A 25 -8.48 -5.81 -2.65
CA TYR A 25 -7.17 -6.36 -2.33
C TYR A 25 -6.69 -5.95 -0.95
N LEU A 26 -6.12 -6.92 -0.24
CA LEU A 26 -5.46 -6.71 1.02
C LEU A 26 -4.03 -6.23 0.78
N MET A 27 -3.40 -5.68 1.82
CA MET A 27 -1.99 -5.27 1.76
C MET A 27 -1.06 -6.42 1.37
N GLN A 28 -1.44 -7.66 1.73
CA GLN A 28 -0.71 -8.88 1.35
C GLN A 28 -0.76 -9.10 -0.16
N ASP A 29 -1.94 -9.04 -0.80
CA ASP A 29 -2.07 -9.15 -2.25
C ASP A 29 -1.31 -8.04 -2.99
N LEU A 30 -1.37 -6.82 -2.47
CA LEU A 30 -0.64 -5.68 -3.02
C LEU A 30 0.87 -5.87 -2.92
N ALA A 31 1.34 -6.40 -1.79
CA ALA A 31 2.75 -6.72 -1.53
C ALA A 31 3.23 -7.82 -2.49
N GLU A 32 2.46 -8.90 -2.65
CA GLU A 32 2.76 -10.00 -3.58
C GLU A 32 2.82 -9.51 -5.04
N LYS A 33 1.81 -8.73 -5.46
CA LYS A 33 1.77 -8.15 -6.82
C LYS A 33 2.94 -7.20 -7.11
N MET A 34 3.42 -6.51 -6.09
CA MET A 34 4.53 -5.56 -6.19
C MET A 34 5.90 -6.20 -5.96
N GLY A 35 5.94 -7.43 -5.44
CA GLY A 35 7.15 -8.09 -4.96
C GLY A 35 7.86 -7.29 -3.86
N ILE A 36 7.09 -6.70 -2.93
CA ILE A 36 7.63 -5.98 -1.76
C ILE A 36 7.06 -6.53 -0.46
N ASP A 37 7.61 -6.07 0.66
CA ASP A 37 7.08 -6.40 1.96
C ASP A 37 5.75 -5.68 2.25
N VAL A 38 4.88 -6.31 3.02
CA VAL A 38 3.61 -5.72 3.49
C VAL A 38 3.87 -4.47 4.32
N SER A 39 4.95 -4.45 5.10
CA SER A 39 5.38 -3.29 5.89
C SER A 39 5.76 -2.13 4.98
N ASP A 40 6.45 -2.40 3.87
CA ASP A 40 6.79 -1.40 2.86
C ASP A 40 5.52 -0.83 2.22
N VAL A 41 4.56 -1.68 1.83
CA VAL A 41 3.24 -1.25 1.32
C VAL A 41 2.54 -0.33 2.32
N TYR A 42 2.48 -0.73 3.59
CA TYR A 42 1.86 0.05 4.66
C TYR A 42 2.52 1.43 4.80
N ILE A 43 3.86 1.48 4.84
CA ILE A 43 4.62 2.73 4.94
C ILE A 43 4.35 3.62 3.73
N ILE A 44 4.34 3.06 2.51
CA ILE A 44 4.06 3.83 1.28
C ILE A 44 2.64 4.38 1.30
N ILE A 45 1.64 3.54 1.58
CA ILE A 45 0.23 3.97 1.63
C ILE A 45 0.05 5.10 2.66
N LYS A 46 0.65 4.95 3.85
CA LYS A 46 0.55 5.94 4.92
C LYS A 46 1.32 7.22 4.62
N SER A 47 2.55 7.09 4.10
CA SER A 47 3.44 8.22 3.82
C SER A 47 2.99 9.05 2.61
N TYR A 48 2.42 8.40 1.60
CA TYR A 48 1.93 9.05 0.38
C TYR A 48 0.41 9.25 0.37
N ASN A 49 -0.26 8.94 1.49
CA ASN A 49 -1.70 9.09 1.69
C ASN A 49 -2.52 8.50 0.53
N LEU A 50 -2.20 7.26 0.14
CA LEU A 50 -2.89 6.58 -0.96
C LEU A 50 -4.34 6.24 -0.57
N PRO A 51 -5.29 6.24 -1.53
CA PRO A 51 -6.69 5.91 -1.30
C PRO A 51 -6.87 4.40 -1.13
N TYR A 52 -6.27 3.84 -0.09
CA TYR A 52 -6.43 2.44 0.28
C TYR A 52 -7.61 2.29 1.23
N HIS A 53 -8.54 1.39 0.91
CA HIS A 53 -9.64 1.09 1.80
C HIS A 53 -9.13 0.22 2.94
N TRP A 54 -8.86 0.84 4.07
CA TRP A 54 -8.43 0.15 5.28
C TRP A 54 -9.54 -0.81 5.72
N LYS A 55 -9.46 -2.04 5.25
CA LYS A 55 -10.24 -3.17 5.78
C LYS A 55 -9.68 -3.50 7.16
N ILE A 56 -9.86 -2.58 8.10
CA ILE A 56 -9.66 -2.85 9.52
C ILE A 56 -10.69 -3.93 9.81
N ALA A 57 -10.24 -5.16 10.06
CA ALA A 57 -11.10 -6.18 10.63
C ALA A 57 -11.69 -5.54 11.87
N ARG A 58 -12.97 -5.15 11.79
CA ARG A 58 -13.64 -4.43 12.86
C ARG A 58 -13.66 -5.42 14.02
N HIS A 59 -12.73 -5.25 14.97
CA HIS A 59 -12.79 -5.94 16.23
C HIS A 59 -14.07 -5.41 16.90
N ARG A 60 -15.18 -6.11 16.69
CA ARG A 60 -16.36 -5.97 17.55
C ARG A 60 -15.95 -6.58 18.87
N CYS A 61 -15.52 -5.74 19.80
CA CYS A 61 -15.73 -5.98 21.22
C CYS A 61 -16.90 -5.11 21.65
#